data_AF-A0A838E3B0-F1
#
_entry.id   AF-A0A838E3B0-F1
#
_cell.length_a   1.000
_cell.length_b   1.000
_cell.length_c   1.000
_cell.angle_alpha   90.00
_cell.angle_beta   90.00
_cell.angle_gamma   90.00
#
_symmetry.space_group_name_H-M   'P 1'
#
loop_
_entity.id
_entity.type
_entity.pdbx_description
1 polymer ?
#
loop_
_entity_poly.entity_id
_entity_poly.type
_entity_poly.pdbx_seq_one_letter_code
_entity_poly.pdbx_strand_id
1 'polypeptide(L)'
;MKYSLIGTLLLSAATIMANPAHLKAQSGNLGSTCGAPSSSQTFLYIPNVEETASQTPAQQSSCQPFTLQVNAIPETCVGRGNGEVIVSISGPLTNYLIKIVGPVTIQRGIDPGPRFLLQPFPAGTYTIFITDSTGCTTEFPGAVVIGSPDPINIGAIPQSTTCRDSANGKLTVTITGGTKPYRSVTLSNSMTNRTIASPGSSVQFTNLLAGFYTLTVIDANGCRQTQNVTVPVPAPINVTFTTELNCPAGRGSITITAISGGTATYQAPYQVSIDGKDPVRNFTEKPLVFADLEEGAHTINVTDANGCITIIPLSIGNCPPRGYLARIELGQTIALAKQMSEAKKA
;
A
#
# COMPACT_ATOMS: atom_id res chain seq x y z
N MET A 1 -9.04 47.38 38.84
CA MET A 1 -10.31 47.03 38.15
C MET A 1 -10.29 45.50 38.07
N LYS A 2 -11.03 44.69 38.86
CA LYS A 2 -12.51 44.58 39.04
C LYS A 2 -13.19 44.51 37.66
N TYR A 3 -13.94 43.48 37.26
CA TYR A 3 -14.77 42.46 37.95
C TYR A 3 -14.43 41.00 37.45
N SER A 4 -14.66 39.84 38.11
CA SER A 4 -15.75 39.32 38.99
C SER A 4 -17.01 38.90 38.18
N LEU A 5 -17.74 37.79 38.36
CA LEU A 5 -17.61 36.47 39.05
C LEU A 5 -18.84 35.58 38.62
N ILE A 6 -18.91 34.28 39.00
CA ILE A 6 -20.14 33.42 39.09
C ILE A 6 -20.74 32.94 37.74
N GLY A 7 -21.32 31.74 37.56
CA GLY A 7 -21.55 30.55 38.43
C GLY A 7 -21.92 29.33 37.55
N THR A 8 -21.67 28.05 37.87
CA THR A 8 -22.22 27.14 38.92
C THR A 8 -23.72 26.79 38.83
N LEU A 9 -24.03 25.51 39.13
CA LEU A 9 -25.35 24.86 39.34
C LEU A 9 -26.22 24.63 38.07
N LEU A 10 -27.00 23.56 37.85
CA LEU A 10 -27.25 22.22 38.48
C LEU A 10 -27.22 21.16 37.31
N LEU A 11 -27.56 19.85 37.39
CA LEU A 11 -28.14 18.95 38.41
C LEU A 11 -27.55 17.51 38.25
N SER A 12 -28.17 16.51 38.91
CA SER A 12 -27.84 15.09 38.97
C SER A 12 -28.98 14.16 38.50
N ALA A 13 -28.78 12.83 38.64
CA ALA A 13 -29.77 11.73 38.65
C ALA A 13 -30.18 11.10 37.29
N ALA A 14 -30.43 9.79 37.17
CA ALA A 14 -30.25 8.67 38.12
C ALA A 14 -30.08 7.31 37.41
N THR A 15 -29.47 6.36 38.11
CA THR A 15 -29.46 4.93 37.81
C THR A 15 -30.84 4.31 38.01
N ILE A 16 -31.28 3.41 37.12
CA ILE A 16 -32.39 2.48 37.39
C ILE A 16 -31.93 1.05 37.10
N MET A 17 -32.01 0.20 38.13
CA MET A 17 -31.88 -1.25 38.02
C MET A 17 -33.27 -1.85 37.81
N ALA A 18 -33.37 -2.90 36.99
CA ALA A 18 -34.54 -3.78 36.97
C ALA A 18 -34.08 -5.24 37.05
N ASN A 19 -34.40 -5.88 38.18
CA ASN A 19 -34.39 -7.33 38.38
C ASN A 19 -35.68 -7.90 37.71
N PRO A 20 -35.71 -9.18 37.30
CA PRO A 20 -36.27 -10.16 38.23
C PRO A 20 -35.59 -11.54 38.22
N ALA A 21 -35.78 -12.26 39.32
CA ALA A 21 -35.26 -13.60 39.53
C ALA A 21 -36.28 -14.71 39.19
N HIS A 22 -35.73 -15.92 39.00
CA HIS A 22 -36.39 -17.24 39.11
C HIS A 22 -37.50 -17.63 38.11
N LEU A 23 -37.14 -18.61 37.26
CA LEU A 23 -37.87 -19.88 37.16
C LEU A 23 -36.89 -21.03 36.87
N LYS A 24 -37.18 -22.23 37.37
CA LYS A 24 -36.29 -23.41 37.41
C LYS A 24 -36.88 -24.56 36.59
N ALA A 25 -36.14 -25.12 35.63
CA ALA A 25 -36.23 -26.51 35.12
C ALA A 25 -34.99 -26.74 34.24
N GLN A 26 -34.08 -27.68 34.56
CA GLN A 26 -34.02 -29.06 34.01
C GLN A 26 -34.03 -29.15 32.47
N SER A 27 -33.25 -30.00 31.79
CA SER A 27 -32.12 -30.89 32.15
C SER A 27 -31.58 -31.43 30.82
N GLY A 28 -30.27 -31.41 30.55
CA GLY A 28 -29.77 -31.86 29.24
C GLY A 28 -28.26 -31.67 29.06
N ASN A 29 -27.49 -32.65 29.52
CA ASN A 29 -26.04 -32.70 29.37
C ASN A 29 -25.65 -33.20 27.97
N LEU A 30 -24.64 -32.58 27.34
CA LEU A 30 -23.49 -33.24 26.68
C LEU A 30 -22.57 -32.16 26.08
N GLY A 31 -21.26 -32.26 26.32
CA GLY A 31 -20.30 -31.21 25.98
C GLY A 31 -19.56 -31.42 24.66
N SER A 32 -18.90 -30.38 24.16
CA SER A 32 -17.47 -30.44 23.74
C SER A 32 -16.93 -29.07 23.30
N THR A 33 -15.72 -28.77 23.76
CA THR A 33 -14.68 -27.93 23.14
C THR A 33 -15.08 -26.67 22.36
N CYS A 34 -14.91 -25.50 22.98
CA CYS A 34 -14.82 -24.23 22.25
C CYS A 34 -13.49 -24.12 21.46
N GLY A 35 -13.51 -24.55 20.19
CA GLY A 35 -12.55 -24.07 19.19
C GLY A 35 -13.07 -22.80 18.52
N ALA A 36 -12.24 -21.77 18.39
CA ALA A 36 -12.65 -20.50 17.78
C ALA A 36 -12.90 -20.65 16.26
N PRO A 37 -14.03 -20.16 15.72
CA PRO A 37 -14.26 -20.15 14.28
C PRO A 37 -13.61 -18.91 13.65
N SER A 38 -12.53 -19.11 12.91
CA SER A 38 -12.11 -18.19 11.85
C SER A 38 -13.03 -18.39 10.63
N SER A 39 -14.28 -17.90 10.71
CA SER A 39 -15.23 -18.01 9.61
C SER A 39 -14.98 -16.95 8.54
N SER A 40 -14.29 -17.34 7.48
CA SER A 40 -14.49 -16.74 6.16
C SER A 40 -15.99 -16.82 5.85
N GLN A 41 -16.69 -15.68 5.80
CA GLN A 41 -18.10 -15.65 5.47
C GLN A 41 -18.28 -15.91 3.97
N THR A 42 -18.32 -17.18 3.59
CA THR A 42 -18.90 -17.58 2.31
C THR A 42 -20.38 -17.22 2.35
N PHE A 43 -20.74 -16.07 1.77
CA PHE A 43 -22.12 -15.78 1.42
C PHE A 43 -22.59 -16.91 0.48
N LEU A 44 -23.51 -17.75 0.96
CA LEU A 44 -24.15 -18.73 0.09
C LEU A 44 -24.98 -17.96 -0.95
N TYR A 45 -24.43 -17.86 -2.15
CA TYR A 45 -25.18 -17.54 -3.35
C TYR A 45 -26.21 -18.65 -3.57
N ILE A 46 -27.47 -18.39 -3.21
CA ILE A 46 -28.60 -19.29 -3.46
C ILE A 46 -29.11 -18.96 -4.87
N PRO A 47 -28.86 -19.79 -5.91
CA PRO A 47 -29.09 -19.38 -7.30
C PRO A 47 -30.56 -19.32 -7.72
N ASN A 48 -31.48 -19.81 -6.88
CA ASN A 48 -32.91 -19.85 -7.16
C ASN A 48 -33.66 -19.68 -5.83
N VAL A 49 -34.47 -18.62 -5.72
CA VAL A 49 -35.54 -18.55 -4.71
C VAL A 49 -36.84 -18.93 -5.44
N GLU A 50 -37.13 -20.23 -5.44
CA GLU A 50 -38.45 -20.75 -5.84
C GLU A 50 -39.43 -20.59 -4.67
N GLU A 51 -39.85 -19.36 -4.41
CA GLU A 51 -40.95 -19.08 -3.48
C GLU A 51 -42.22 -18.73 -4.26
N THR A 52 -43.28 -19.51 -4.06
CA THR A 52 -44.62 -19.10 -4.45
C THR A 52 -45.02 -17.86 -3.63
N ALA A 53 -45.39 -16.78 -4.32
CA ALA A 53 -45.90 -15.58 -3.67
C ALA A 53 -47.22 -15.90 -2.93
N SER A 54 -47.12 -16.14 -1.62
CA SER A 54 -48.26 -16.50 -0.79
C SER A 54 -49.02 -15.25 -0.35
N GLN A 55 -50.25 -15.11 -0.82
CA GLN A 55 -51.10 -13.95 -0.56
C GLN A 55 -51.65 -13.97 0.87
N THR A 56 -51.93 -12.79 1.43
CA THR A 56 -52.73 -12.70 2.66
C THR A 56 -54.21 -13.04 2.37
N PRO A 57 -54.95 -13.64 3.31
CA PRO A 57 -56.34 -14.09 3.08
C PRO A 57 -57.33 -12.99 2.66
N ALA A 58 -56.97 -11.71 2.81
CA ALA A 58 -57.79 -10.56 2.43
C ALA A 58 -57.55 -10.06 0.99
N GLN A 59 -56.40 -10.36 0.36
CA GLN A 59 -56.14 -10.02 -1.05
C GLN A 59 -56.61 -11.12 -2.02
N GLN A 60 -56.86 -12.32 -1.51
CA GLN A 60 -57.07 -13.54 -2.30
C GLN A 60 -58.41 -13.57 -3.09
N SER A 61 -59.25 -12.54 -2.97
CA SER A 61 -60.57 -12.46 -3.62
C SER A 61 -60.65 -11.60 -4.87
N SER A 62 -59.59 -10.85 -5.23
CA SER A 62 -59.60 -9.94 -6.40
C SER A 62 -58.43 -10.11 -7.37
N CYS A 63 -57.32 -10.71 -6.95
CA CYS A 63 -56.09 -10.82 -7.74
C CYS A 63 -56.08 -12.12 -8.57
N GLN A 64 -55.54 -12.08 -9.80
CA GLN A 64 -55.34 -13.33 -10.53
C GLN A 64 -54.19 -14.16 -9.92
N PRO A 65 -54.30 -15.51 -9.87
CA PRO A 65 -53.22 -16.36 -9.35
C PRO A 65 -52.04 -16.42 -10.33
N PHE A 66 -50.82 -16.45 -9.81
CA PHE A 66 -49.60 -16.62 -10.59
C PHE A 66 -48.46 -17.20 -9.74
N THR A 67 -47.45 -17.73 -10.40
CA THR A 67 -46.17 -18.12 -9.81
C THR A 67 -45.07 -17.19 -10.34
N LEU A 68 -44.20 -16.72 -9.46
CA LEU A 68 -43.05 -15.88 -9.78
C LEU A 68 -41.77 -16.66 -9.48
N GLN A 69 -40.83 -16.72 -10.42
CA GLN A 69 -39.48 -17.22 -10.20
C GLN A 69 -38.49 -16.10 -10.48
N VAL A 70 -37.56 -15.86 -9.55
CA VAL A 70 -36.56 -14.80 -9.64
C VAL A 70 -35.16 -15.40 -9.54
N ASN A 71 -34.29 -15.02 -10.47
CA ASN A 71 -32.86 -15.29 -10.43
C ASN A 71 -32.10 -13.96 -10.55
N ALA A 72 -31.17 -13.70 -9.62
CA ALA A 72 -30.36 -12.49 -9.59
C ALA A 72 -28.91 -12.82 -9.96
N ILE A 73 -28.38 -12.12 -10.95
CA ILE A 73 -26.99 -12.24 -11.41
C ILE A 73 -26.19 -11.09 -10.77
N PRO A 74 -25.10 -11.37 -10.03
CA PRO A 74 -24.24 -10.35 -9.41
C PRO A 74 -23.67 -9.34 -10.42
N GLU A 75 -23.24 -8.18 -9.93
CA GLU A 75 -22.41 -7.28 -10.75
C GLU A 75 -21.13 -8.00 -11.23
N THR A 76 -20.61 -7.66 -12.41
CA THR A 76 -19.39 -8.31 -12.90
C THR A 76 -18.15 -7.85 -12.14
N CYS A 77 -18.15 -6.63 -11.60
CA CYS A 77 -17.09 -6.02 -10.80
C CYS A 77 -17.68 -5.18 -9.67
N VAL A 78 -16.94 -4.97 -8.59
CA VAL A 78 -17.35 -4.09 -7.47
C VAL A 78 -17.72 -2.69 -7.98
N GLY A 79 -19.00 -2.30 -7.79
CA GLY A 79 -19.49 -0.96 -8.09
C GLY A 79 -19.66 -0.65 -9.58
N ARG A 80 -19.74 -1.67 -10.45
CA ARG A 80 -20.06 -1.49 -11.88
C ARG A 80 -21.53 -1.19 -12.13
N GLY A 81 -22.42 -1.51 -11.19
CA GLY A 81 -23.85 -1.29 -11.33
C GLY A 81 -24.55 -2.17 -12.37
N ASN A 82 -23.91 -3.25 -12.85
CA ASN A 82 -24.35 -4.05 -13.99
C ASN A 82 -24.88 -5.45 -13.62
N GLY A 83 -25.38 -5.62 -12.40
CA GLY A 83 -26.13 -6.81 -12.02
C GLY A 83 -27.44 -6.91 -12.81
N GLU A 84 -27.98 -8.12 -12.90
CA GLU A 84 -29.18 -8.41 -13.67
C GLU A 84 -30.21 -9.15 -12.82
N VAL A 85 -31.49 -8.93 -13.08
CA VAL A 85 -32.58 -9.72 -12.49
C VAL A 85 -33.37 -10.37 -13.63
N ILE A 86 -33.36 -11.69 -13.67
CA ILE A 86 -34.21 -12.49 -14.54
C ILE A 86 -35.45 -12.87 -13.74
N VAL A 87 -36.61 -12.52 -14.26
CA VAL A 87 -37.89 -12.86 -13.65
C VAL A 87 -38.70 -13.67 -14.65
N SER A 88 -39.34 -14.73 -14.17
CA SER A 88 -40.22 -15.59 -14.96
C SER A 88 -41.59 -15.65 -14.26
N ILE A 89 -42.67 -15.45 -15.02
CA ILE A 89 -44.05 -15.46 -14.53
C ILE A 89 -44.82 -16.56 -15.24
N SER A 90 -45.54 -17.37 -14.46
CA SER A 90 -46.40 -18.44 -14.93
C SER A 90 -47.80 -18.31 -14.35
N GLY A 91 -48.83 -18.51 -15.16
CA GLY A 91 -50.23 -18.41 -14.77
C GLY A 91 -51.10 -17.67 -15.81
N PRO A 92 -52.39 -17.45 -15.50
CA PRO A 92 -53.33 -16.71 -16.36
C PRO A 92 -53.05 -15.21 -16.53
N LEU A 93 -52.06 -14.65 -15.82
CA LEU A 93 -51.74 -13.22 -15.89
C LEU A 93 -51.46 -12.76 -17.33
N THR A 94 -52.30 -11.86 -17.80
CA THR A 94 -52.07 -11.06 -19.01
C THR A 94 -52.05 -9.59 -18.60
N ASN A 95 -51.21 -8.79 -19.28
CA ASN A 95 -51.15 -7.34 -19.12
C ASN A 95 -50.88 -6.87 -17.68
N TYR A 96 -49.70 -7.18 -17.13
CA TYR A 96 -49.26 -6.75 -15.80
C TYR A 96 -48.13 -5.69 -15.84
N LEU A 97 -48.00 -4.93 -14.76
CA LEU A 97 -46.89 -4.02 -14.49
C LEU A 97 -45.91 -4.65 -13.50
N ILE A 98 -44.63 -4.31 -13.62
CA ILE A 98 -43.61 -4.69 -12.64
C ILE A 98 -42.89 -3.46 -12.12
N LYS A 99 -42.77 -3.39 -10.80
CA LYS A 99 -41.99 -2.38 -10.10
C LYS A 99 -40.97 -3.09 -9.20
N ILE A 100 -39.69 -2.81 -9.39
CA ILE A 100 -38.60 -3.26 -8.53
C ILE A 100 -38.11 -2.06 -7.73
N VAL A 101 -38.03 -2.21 -6.40
CA VAL A 101 -37.64 -1.15 -5.46
C VAL A 101 -36.41 -1.61 -4.68
N GLY A 102 -35.41 -0.74 -4.54
CA GLY A 102 -34.15 -1.02 -3.85
C GLY A 102 -33.22 0.19 -3.99
N PRO A 103 -31.88 0.00 -4.06
CA PRO A 103 -30.91 1.06 -4.36
C PRO A 103 -31.26 1.90 -5.59
N VAL A 104 -31.92 1.28 -6.58
CA VAL A 104 -32.56 1.95 -7.72
C VAL A 104 -34.01 1.44 -7.80
N THR A 105 -34.95 2.32 -8.16
CA THR A 105 -36.32 1.92 -8.46
C THR A 105 -36.54 1.88 -9.97
N ILE A 106 -37.02 0.74 -10.49
CA ILE A 106 -37.34 0.55 -11.91
C ILE A 106 -38.80 0.10 -12.01
N GLN A 107 -39.54 0.66 -12.97
CA GLN A 107 -40.90 0.22 -13.29
C GLN A 107 -41.02 -0.05 -14.80
N ARG A 108 -41.56 -1.20 -15.20
CA ARG A 108 -41.85 -1.55 -16.59
C ARG A 108 -43.33 -1.90 -16.80
N GLY A 109 -43.78 -1.61 -18.01
CA GLY A 109 -45.19 -1.59 -18.40
C GLY A 109 -45.68 -2.81 -19.19
N ILE A 110 -46.91 -2.68 -19.63
CA ILE A 110 -47.85 -3.73 -20.07
C ILE A 110 -47.35 -4.47 -21.32
N ASP A 111 -46.56 -5.51 -21.07
CA ASP A 111 -46.57 -6.87 -21.65
C ASP A 111 -45.13 -7.40 -21.85
N PRO A 112 -44.38 -7.65 -20.75
CA PRO A 112 -42.97 -8.04 -20.84
C PRO A 112 -42.74 -9.52 -21.23
N GLY A 113 -43.79 -10.25 -21.62
CA GLY A 113 -43.76 -11.69 -21.89
C GLY A 113 -43.60 -12.54 -20.62
N PRO A 114 -43.54 -13.88 -20.72
CA PRO A 114 -43.47 -14.78 -19.56
C PRO A 114 -42.10 -14.80 -18.87
N ARG A 115 -41.05 -14.23 -19.50
CA ARG A 115 -39.69 -14.20 -18.97
C ARG A 115 -38.91 -13.03 -19.55
N PHE A 116 -38.30 -12.23 -18.68
CA PHE A 116 -37.63 -10.99 -19.08
C PHE A 116 -36.38 -10.72 -18.23
N LEU A 117 -35.46 -9.96 -18.84
CA LEU A 117 -34.17 -9.57 -18.28
C LEU A 117 -34.21 -8.09 -17.91
N LEU A 118 -34.03 -7.80 -16.62
CA LEU A 118 -33.98 -6.44 -16.10
C LEU A 118 -32.53 -6.10 -15.74
N GLN A 119 -32.03 -5.02 -16.31
CA GLN A 119 -30.69 -4.49 -16.12
C GLN A 119 -30.68 -2.99 -16.52
N PRO A 120 -29.67 -2.21 -16.09
CA PRO A 120 -28.61 -2.56 -15.16
C PRO A 120 -29.01 -2.25 -13.70
N PHE A 121 -28.55 -3.06 -12.74
CA PHE A 121 -28.79 -2.85 -11.31
C PHE A 121 -27.49 -2.83 -10.47
N PRO A 122 -27.37 -1.88 -9.53
CA PRO A 122 -26.42 -1.96 -8.43
C PRO A 122 -26.59 -3.18 -7.53
N ALA A 123 -25.49 -3.64 -6.94
CA ALA A 123 -25.50 -4.61 -5.85
C ALA A 123 -26.31 -4.09 -4.65
N GLY A 124 -27.07 -4.98 -4.01
CA GLY A 124 -27.97 -4.65 -2.92
C GLY A 124 -29.25 -5.49 -2.94
N THR A 125 -30.15 -5.16 -2.03
CA THR A 125 -31.42 -5.88 -1.84
C THR A 125 -32.56 -5.15 -2.53
N TYR A 126 -33.40 -5.91 -3.22
CA TYR A 126 -34.55 -5.42 -3.98
C TYR A 126 -35.84 -6.17 -3.61
N THR A 127 -36.95 -5.45 -3.63
CA THR A 127 -38.31 -5.98 -3.50
C THR A 127 -39.02 -5.86 -4.85
N ILE A 128 -39.75 -6.90 -5.26
CA ILE A 128 -40.52 -6.91 -6.51
C ILE A 128 -42.01 -6.78 -6.21
N PHE A 129 -42.68 -5.88 -6.91
CA PHE A 129 -44.13 -5.73 -6.92
C PHE A 129 -44.66 -6.02 -8.33
N ILE A 130 -45.67 -6.89 -8.41
CA ILE A 130 -46.42 -7.21 -9.62
C ILE A 130 -47.79 -6.56 -9.48
N THR A 131 -48.23 -5.75 -10.44
CA THR A 131 -49.60 -5.21 -10.48
C THR A 131 -50.32 -5.80 -11.68
N ASP A 132 -51.42 -6.53 -11.47
CA ASP A 132 -52.19 -7.14 -12.55
C ASP A 132 -53.11 -6.12 -13.26
N SER A 133 -53.76 -6.56 -14.35
CA SER A 133 -54.67 -5.73 -15.14
C SER A 133 -55.95 -5.32 -14.42
N THR A 134 -56.26 -5.92 -13.26
CA THR A 134 -57.37 -5.50 -12.38
C THR A 134 -56.94 -4.40 -11.39
N GLY A 135 -55.64 -4.10 -11.33
CA GLY A 135 -55.05 -3.16 -10.39
C GLY A 135 -54.60 -3.80 -9.07
N CYS A 136 -54.72 -5.11 -8.90
CA CYS A 136 -54.19 -5.76 -7.70
C CYS A 136 -52.66 -5.75 -7.73
N THR A 137 -52.04 -5.18 -6.69
CA THR A 137 -50.59 -5.25 -6.48
C THR A 137 -50.25 -6.34 -5.46
N THR A 138 -49.38 -7.27 -5.86
CA THR A 138 -48.80 -8.33 -5.03
C THR A 138 -47.30 -8.06 -4.86
N GLU A 139 -46.80 -8.12 -3.63
CA GLU A 139 -45.38 -8.10 -3.31
C GLU A 139 -44.81 -9.53 -3.35
N PHE A 140 -43.62 -9.70 -3.92
CA PHE A 140 -42.88 -10.96 -3.85
C PHE A 140 -42.31 -11.10 -2.42
N PRO A 141 -42.60 -12.19 -1.68
CA PRO A 141 -42.20 -12.32 -0.28
C PRO A 141 -40.67 -12.46 -0.09
N GLY A 142 -39.96 -12.92 -1.12
CA GLY A 142 -38.51 -13.10 -1.07
C GLY A 142 -37.74 -11.79 -1.33
N ALA A 143 -36.68 -11.55 -0.55
CA ALA A 143 -35.75 -10.47 -0.81
C ALA A 143 -34.79 -10.84 -1.96
N VAL A 144 -34.78 -10.04 -3.03
CA VAL A 144 -33.93 -10.29 -4.21
C VAL A 144 -32.57 -9.62 -4.00
N VAL A 145 -31.54 -10.41 -3.72
CA VAL A 145 -30.19 -9.89 -3.43
C VAL A 145 -29.31 -9.98 -4.68
N ILE A 146 -28.89 -8.82 -5.19
CA ILE A 146 -27.86 -8.72 -6.24
C ILE A 146 -26.51 -8.60 -5.54
N GLY A 147 -25.65 -9.60 -5.73
CA GLY A 147 -24.32 -9.64 -5.15
C GLY A 147 -23.32 -8.70 -5.82
N SER A 148 -22.20 -8.48 -5.13
CA SER A 148 -20.95 -7.96 -5.70
C SER A 148 -19.86 -9.04 -5.52
N PRO A 149 -18.91 -9.20 -6.45
CA PRO A 149 -17.74 -10.05 -6.23
C PRO A 149 -16.85 -9.48 -5.14
N ASP A 150 -15.97 -10.31 -4.57
CA ASP A 150 -14.92 -9.86 -3.66
C ASP A 150 -14.00 -8.84 -4.36
N PRO A 151 -13.59 -7.74 -3.69
CA PRO A 151 -12.64 -6.79 -4.27
C PRO A 151 -11.27 -7.45 -4.51
N ILE A 152 -10.63 -7.11 -5.63
CA ILE A 152 -9.24 -7.52 -5.90
C ILE A 152 -8.33 -6.82 -4.89
N ASN A 153 -7.66 -7.61 -4.05
CA ASN A 153 -6.66 -7.17 -3.11
C ASN A 153 -5.28 -7.62 -3.58
N ILE A 154 -4.31 -6.69 -3.59
CA ILE A 154 -2.95 -6.91 -4.09
C ILE A 154 -1.97 -6.77 -2.92
N GLY A 155 -1.26 -7.87 -2.62
CA GLY A 155 -0.07 -7.86 -1.78
C GLY A 155 1.18 -7.73 -2.65
N ALA A 156 2.10 -6.85 -2.29
CA ALA A 156 3.31 -6.57 -3.06
C ALA A 156 4.52 -6.49 -2.14
N ILE A 157 5.50 -7.37 -2.34
CA ILE A 157 6.72 -7.48 -1.53
C ILE A 157 7.92 -7.23 -2.45
N PRO A 158 8.50 -6.01 -2.46
CA PRO A 158 9.70 -5.72 -3.23
C PRO A 158 10.95 -6.24 -2.53
N GLN A 159 11.96 -6.60 -3.32
CA GLN A 159 13.33 -6.88 -2.89
C GLN A 159 14.26 -5.87 -3.56
N SER A 160 15.11 -5.22 -2.76
CA SER A 160 16.08 -4.22 -3.24
C SER A 160 17.00 -4.75 -4.33
N THR A 161 17.51 -3.85 -5.17
CA THR A 161 18.68 -4.12 -6.01
C THR A 161 19.95 -4.27 -5.15
N THR A 162 20.98 -4.96 -5.64
CA THR A 162 22.25 -5.08 -4.88
C THR A 162 23.08 -3.80 -4.91
N CYS A 163 23.19 -3.17 -6.08
CA CYS A 163 23.70 -1.80 -6.25
C CYS A 163 22.59 -0.90 -6.81
N ARG A 164 22.76 0.41 -6.69
CA ARG A 164 21.81 1.45 -7.16
C ARG A 164 21.34 1.21 -8.61
N ASP A 165 22.26 0.88 -9.50
CA ASP A 165 22.02 0.75 -10.94
C ASP A 165 21.96 -0.72 -11.41
N SER A 166 21.91 -1.69 -10.49
CA SER A 166 21.80 -3.12 -10.81
C SER A 166 20.37 -3.52 -11.19
N ALA A 167 20.19 -4.15 -12.35
CA ALA A 167 18.91 -4.71 -12.78
C ALA A 167 18.66 -6.12 -12.19
N ASN A 168 18.72 -6.26 -10.86
CA ASN A 168 18.53 -7.54 -10.15
C ASN A 168 17.54 -7.50 -8.97
N GLY A 169 16.85 -6.37 -8.79
CA GLY A 169 15.72 -6.26 -7.87
C GLY A 169 14.59 -7.19 -8.27
N LYS A 170 13.71 -7.49 -7.31
CA LYS A 170 12.56 -8.38 -7.51
C LYS A 170 11.30 -7.79 -6.91
N LEU A 171 10.16 -8.28 -7.37
CA LEU A 171 8.86 -7.99 -6.80
C LEU A 171 8.03 -9.28 -6.78
N THR A 172 7.69 -9.75 -5.59
CA THR A 172 6.72 -10.84 -5.40
C THR A 172 5.34 -10.23 -5.19
N VAL A 173 4.35 -10.71 -5.94
CA VAL A 173 2.96 -10.22 -5.91
C VAL A 173 2.03 -11.36 -5.52
N THR A 174 1.13 -11.11 -4.58
CA THR A 174 0.04 -12.02 -4.19
C THR A 174 -1.31 -11.36 -4.45
N ILE A 175 -2.33 -12.15 -4.82
CA ILE A 175 -3.62 -11.64 -5.29
C ILE A 175 -4.76 -12.43 -4.65
N THR A 176 -5.66 -11.73 -3.97
CA THR A 176 -6.87 -12.29 -3.35
C THR A 176 -8.12 -11.52 -3.78
N GLY A 177 -9.30 -12.13 -3.60
CA GLY A 177 -10.56 -11.62 -4.16
C GLY A 177 -10.59 -11.61 -5.69
N GLY A 178 -11.57 -10.92 -6.28
CA GLY A 178 -11.83 -10.93 -7.71
C GLY A 178 -12.27 -12.29 -8.26
N THR A 179 -12.55 -12.31 -9.56
CA THR A 179 -13.02 -13.51 -10.26
C THR A 179 -11.86 -14.26 -10.91
N LYS A 180 -11.61 -15.50 -10.48
CA LYS A 180 -10.56 -16.37 -11.03
C LYS A 180 -11.06 -17.13 -12.28
N PRO A 181 -10.18 -17.53 -13.21
CA PRO A 181 -8.74 -17.25 -13.26
C PRO A 181 -8.46 -15.78 -13.63
N TYR A 182 -7.41 -15.19 -13.06
CA TYR A 182 -7.03 -13.82 -13.42
C TYR A 182 -6.57 -13.78 -14.88
N ARG A 183 -6.93 -12.74 -15.65
CA ARG A 183 -6.53 -12.58 -17.05
C ARG A 183 -5.08 -12.12 -17.17
N SER A 184 -4.67 -11.15 -16.36
CA SER A 184 -3.31 -10.62 -16.41
C SER A 184 -2.85 -9.95 -15.13
N VAL A 185 -1.52 -9.95 -14.95
CA VAL A 185 -0.81 -9.07 -14.01
C VAL A 185 0.26 -8.34 -14.80
N THR A 186 0.19 -7.02 -14.83
CA THR A 186 1.11 -6.13 -15.56
C THR A 186 1.88 -5.26 -14.58
N LEU A 187 3.21 -5.30 -14.66
CA LEU A 187 4.11 -4.36 -13.98
C LEU A 187 4.67 -3.37 -15.01
N SER A 188 4.45 -2.08 -14.79
CA SER A 188 4.87 -1.04 -15.73
C SER A 188 5.49 0.18 -15.06
N ASN A 189 6.36 0.88 -15.80
CA ASN A 189 6.82 2.24 -15.52
C ASN A 189 7.23 2.92 -16.85
N SER A 190 7.98 4.01 -16.82
CA SER A 190 8.41 4.74 -18.03
C SER A 190 9.32 3.95 -18.99
N MET A 191 9.98 2.88 -18.52
CA MET A 191 10.94 2.09 -19.31
C MET A 191 10.59 0.60 -19.38
N THR A 192 9.66 0.13 -18.54
CA THR A 192 9.28 -1.29 -18.41
C THR A 192 7.78 -1.43 -18.64
N ASN A 193 7.37 -2.45 -19.40
CA ASN A 193 5.99 -2.91 -19.45
C ASN A 193 5.99 -4.44 -19.58
N ARG A 194 5.74 -5.15 -18.48
CA ARG A 194 5.82 -6.61 -18.41
C ARG A 194 4.50 -7.19 -17.94
N THR A 195 3.88 -8.01 -18.78
CA THR A 195 2.61 -8.66 -18.49
C THR A 195 2.79 -10.17 -18.37
N ILE A 196 2.24 -10.75 -17.31
CA ILE A 196 2.03 -12.20 -17.16
C ILE A 196 0.55 -12.46 -17.47
N ALA A 197 0.29 -13.24 -18.52
CA ALA A 197 -1.06 -13.67 -18.89
C ALA A 197 -1.47 -14.93 -18.10
N SER A 198 -2.76 -15.05 -17.79
CA SER A 198 -3.35 -16.16 -17.01
C SER A 198 -2.59 -16.53 -15.72
N PRO A 199 -2.21 -15.57 -14.86
CA PRO A 199 -1.40 -15.85 -13.68
C PRO A 199 -2.18 -16.58 -12.57
N GLY A 200 -1.44 -17.32 -11.74
CA GLY A 200 -1.94 -17.83 -10.47
C GLY A 200 -2.16 -16.72 -9.44
N SER A 201 -2.49 -17.10 -8.20
CA SER A 201 -2.66 -16.14 -7.08
C SER A 201 -1.34 -15.61 -6.48
N SER A 202 -0.20 -16.01 -7.04
CA SER A 202 1.13 -15.49 -6.72
C SER A 202 1.99 -15.45 -7.99
N VAL A 203 2.73 -14.37 -8.20
CA VAL A 203 3.70 -14.20 -9.30
C VAL A 203 4.94 -13.44 -8.83
N GLN A 204 6.06 -13.60 -9.53
CA GLN A 204 7.28 -12.84 -9.28
C GLN A 204 7.81 -12.17 -10.54
N PHE A 205 8.12 -10.88 -10.43
CA PHE A 205 8.92 -10.15 -11.40
C PHE A 205 10.36 -10.10 -10.91
N THR A 206 11.30 -10.53 -11.76
CA THR A 206 12.75 -10.55 -11.50
C THR A 206 13.48 -9.58 -12.45
N ASN A 207 14.76 -9.32 -12.19
CA ASN A 207 15.62 -8.47 -13.02
C ASN A 207 15.07 -7.04 -13.18
N LEU A 208 14.57 -6.47 -12.09
CA LEU A 208 14.08 -5.10 -12.03
C LEU A 208 15.22 -4.15 -11.64
N LEU A 209 15.21 -2.95 -12.22
CA LEU A 209 15.95 -1.81 -11.68
C LEU A 209 15.23 -1.28 -10.43
N ALA A 210 15.94 -0.52 -9.60
CA ALA A 210 15.30 0.24 -8.54
C ALA A 210 14.44 1.37 -9.14
N GLY A 211 13.31 1.67 -8.52
CA GLY A 211 12.40 2.72 -8.96
C GLY A 211 10.93 2.44 -8.67
N PHE A 212 10.08 3.36 -9.13
CA PHE A 212 8.63 3.27 -8.98
C PHE A 212 8.03 2.46 -10.14
N TYR A 213 7.02 1.65 -9.81
CA TYR A 213 6.26 0.83 -10.74
C TYR A 213 4.76 0.91 -10.42
N THR A 214 3.93 0.89 -11.46
CA THR A 214 2.49 0.64 -11.35
C THR A 214 2.22 -0.83 -11.65
N LEU A 215 1.65 -1.51 -10.67
CA LEU A 215 1.14 -2.86 -10.79
C LEU A 215 -0.35 -2.80 -11.14
N THR A 216 -0.76 -3.51 -12.19
CA THR A 216 -2.15 -3.65 -12.63
C THR A 216 -2.54 -5.13 -12.61
N VAL A 217 -3.68 -5.46 -12.01
CA VAL A 217 -4.28 -6.80 -12.07
C VAL A 217 -5.61 -6.69 -12.82
N ILE A 218 -5.87 -7.65 -13.72
CA ILE A 218 -7.15 -7.80 -14.42
C ILE A 218 -7.67 -9.22 -14.20
N ASP A 219 -8.91 -9.35 -13.70
CA ASP A 219 -9.53 -10.63 -13.38
C ASP A 219 -10.32 -11.26 -14.57
N ALA A 220 -10.97 -12.41 -14.35
CA ALA A 220 -11.77 -13.10 -15.37
C ALA A 220 -12.89 -12.22 -15.97
N ASN A 221 -13.50 -11.36 -15.15
CA ASN A 221 -14.61 -10.48 -15.53
C ASN A 221 -14.13 -9.14 -16.13
N GLY A 222 -12.82 -8.93 -16.23
CA GLY A 222 -12.23 -7.68 -16.72
C GLY A 222 -12.20 -6.57 -15.66
N CYS A 223 -12.35 -6.92 -14.38
CA CYS A 223 -12.22 -5.99 -13.27
C CYS A 223 -10.75 -5.64 -13.10
N ARG A 224 -10.45 -4.34 -13.11
CA ARG A 224 -9.09 -3.81 -13.09
C ARG A 224 -8.80 -3.17 -11.73
N GLN A 225 -7.72 -3.61 -11.08
CA GLN A 225 -7.19 -2.98 -9.88
C GLN A 225 -5.74 -2.55 -10.09
N THR A 226 -5.34 -1.44 -9.47
CA THR A 226 -3.98 -0.90 -9.56
C THR A 226 -3.37 -0.59 -8.21
N GLN A 227 -2.06 -0.81 -8.08
CA GLN A 227 -1.27 -0.46 -6.90
C GLN A 227 0.08 0.12 -7.35
N ASN A 228 0.52 1.19 -6.71
CA ASN A 228 1.88 1.70 -6.91
C ASN A 228 2.82 0.97 -5.94
N VAL A 229 3.99 0.57 -6.42
CA VAL A 229 5.03 -0.12 -5.64
C VAL A 229 6.41 0.42 -6.00
N THR A 230 7.32 0.42 -5.03
CA THR A 230 8.70 0.86 -5.22
C THR A 230 9.63 -0.33 -5.05
N VAL A 231 10.51 -0.58 -6.02
CA VAL A 231 11.68 -1.44 -5.84
C VAL A 231 12.80 -0.55 -5.28
N PRO A 232 13.23 -0.74 -4.03
CA PRO A 232 14.17 0.16 -3.39
C PRO A 232 15.61 -0.03 -3.89
N VAL A 233 16.41 1.03 -3.82
CA VAL A 233 17.87 0.97 -3.88
C VAL A 233 18.43 0.40 -2.56
N PRO A 234 19.67 -0.13 -2.54
CA PRO A 234 20.38 -0.39 -1.28
C PRO A 234 20.60 0.92 -0.51
N ALA A 235 20.85 0.81 0.80
CA ALA A 235 21.20 1.97 1.63
C ALA A 235 22.48 2.65 1.10
N PRO A 236 22.57 3.98 1.05
CA PRO A 236 23.77 4.67 0.58
C PRO A 236 24.95 4.44 1.54
N ILE A 237 26.16 4.26 0.98
CA ILE A 237 27.39 4.13 1.79
C ILE A 237 27.75 5.52 2.33
N ASN A 238 27.97 5.60 3.64
CA ASN A 238 28.44 6.79 4.35
C ASN A 238 29.79 6.47 5.00
N VAL A 239 30.73 7.42 4.93
CA VAL A 239 32.08 7.28 5.50
C VAL A 239 32.34 8.44 6.45
N THR A 240 32.86 8.12 7.64
CA THR A 240 33.37 9.09 8.60
C THR A 240 34.89 9.04 8.57
N PHE A 241 35.52 10.18 8.33
CA PHE A 241 36.97 10.31 8.21
C PHE A 241 37.47 11.67 8.71
N THR A 242 38.76 11.75 8.98
CA THR A 242 39.51 12.99 9.22
C THR A 242 40.71 13.08 8.27
N THR A 243 41.25 14.28 8.10
CA THR A 243 42.48 14.53 7.33
C THR A 243 43.51 15.27 8.19
N GLU A 244 44.78 14.96 7.99
CA GLU A 244 45.90 15.66 8.62
C GLU A 244 46.95 16.03 7.56
N LEU A 245 47.75 17.06 7.82
CA LEU A 245 48.76 17.59 6.89
C LEU A 245 50.06 17.91 7.64
N ASN A 246 51.15 17.27 7.23
CA ASN A 246 52.49 17.52 7.74
C ASN A 246 53.25 18.46 6.78
N CYS A 247 53.14 19.77 7.01
CA CYS A 247 53.71 20.77 6.11
C CYS A 247 55.23 20.79 5.97
N PRO A 248 56.05 20.47 6.99
CA PRO A 248 57.47 20.21 6.81
C PRO A 248 57.77 19.14 5.74
N ALA A 249 56.93 18.11 5.62
CA ALA A 249 57.08 17.02 4.65
C ALA A 249 56.35 17.26 3.32
N GLY A 250 55.34 18.14 3.29
CA GLY A 250 54.44 18.30 2.13
C GLY A 250 53.57 17.07 1.88
N ARG A 251 53.28 16.30 2.94
CA ARG A 251 52.50 15.06 2.88
C ARG A 251 51.37 15.07 3.91
N GLY A 252 50.24 14.48 3.58
CA GLY A 252 49.09 14.34 4.46
C GLY A 252 48.64 12.89 4.69
N SER A 253 47.56 12.75 5.45
CA SER A 253 46.91 11.47 5.73
C SER A 253 45.39 11.59 5.69
N ILE A 254 44.72 10.47 5.40
CA ILE A 254 43.28 10.28 5.53
C ILE A 254 43.05 9.15 6.53
N THR A 255 42.31 9.43 7.59
CA THR A 255 42.02 8.49 8.68
C THR A 255 40.53 8.18 8.68
N ILE A 256 40.15 6.97 8.29
CA ILE A 256 38.75 6.52 8.21
C ILE A 256 38.36 5.83 9.51
N THR A 257 37.36 6.36 10.20
CA THR A 257 36.93 5.90 11.53
C THR A 257 35.68 5.03 11.48
N ALA A 258 34.78 5.26 10.52
CA ALA A 258 33.58 4.46 10.33
C ALA A 258 33.12 4.41 8.87
N ILE A 259 32.46 3.30 8.51
CA ILE A 259 31.72 3.11 7.25
C ILE A 259 30.39 2.45 7.60
N SER A 260 29.29 2.90 6.99
CA SER A 260 27.94 2.37 7.18
C SER A 260 27.11 2.44 5.89
N GLY A 261 26.00 1.70 5.82
CA GLY A 261 25.20 1.59 4.59
C GLY A 261 25.80 0.60 3.56
N GLY A 262 25.21 0.50 2.37
CA GLY A 262 25.54 -0.59 1.43
C GLY A 262 25.31 -1.97 2.05
N THR A 263 26.10 -2.96 1.61
CA THR A 263 26.13 -4.32 2.16
C THR A 263 27.54 -4.67 2.62
N ALA A 264 27.73 -5.02 3.89
CA ALA A 264 28.98 -5.59 4.38
C ALA A 264 28.72 -6.68 5.42
N THR A 265 29.61 -7.65 5.50
CA THR A 265 29.57 -8.74 6.49
C THR A 265 30.96 -8.97 7.08
N TYR A 266 31.08 -9.81 8.11
CA TYR A 266 32.39 -10.17 8.65
C TYR A 266 33.28 -10.92 7.64
N GLN A 267 32.69 -11.71 6.74
CA GLN A 267 33.42 -12.46 5.71
C GLN A 267 33.70 -11.62 4.45
N ALA A 268 32.90 -10.58 4.21
CA ALA A 268 33.04 -9.62 3.12
C ALA A 268 32.91 -8.19 3.69
N PRO A 269 33.97 -7.64 4.31
CA PRO A 269 34.00 -6.27 4.80
C PRO A 269 34.08 -5.28 3.63
N TYR A 270 33.86 -3.99 3.90
CA TYR A 270 34.11 -2.96 2.88
C TYR A 270 35.56 -2.97 2.44
N GLN A 271 35.78 -2.69 1.16
CA GLN A 271 37.08 -2.49 0.54
C GLN A 271 37.29 -1.00 0.28
N VAL A 272 38.49 -0.49 0.55
CA VAL A 272 38.78 0.95 0.47
C VAL A 272 40.11 1.20 -0.26
N SER A 273 40.13 2.18 -1.14
CA SER A 273 41.35 2.79 -1.69
C SER A 273 41.21 4.31 -1.84
N ILE A 274 42.35 5.01 -1.91
CA ILE A 274 42.40 6.45 -2.23
C ILE A 274 42.78 6.61 -3.71
N ASP A 275 42.10 7.55 -4.38
CA ASP A 275 42.29 7.96 -5.79
C ASP A 275 42.20 6.82 -6.82
N GLY A 276 41.74 5.63 -6.42
CA GLY A 276 41.82 4.41 -7.22
C GLY A 276 43.25 3.92 -7.49
N LYS A 277 44.26 4.47 -6.80
CA LYS A 277 45.69 4.17 -7.00
C LYS A 277 46.28 3.32 -5.89
N ASP A 278 45.84 3.54 -4.65
CA ASP A 278 46.32 2.76 -3.51
C ASP A 278 45.86 1.30 -3.61
N PRO A 279 46.66 0.34 -3.08
CA PRO A 279 46.21 -1.04 -2.96
C PRO A 279 44.92 -1.08 -2.13
N VAL A 280 43.92 -1.82 -2.62
CA VAL A 280 42.63 -1.96 -1.96
C VAL A 280 42.82 -2.66 -0.61
N ARG A 281 42.36 -2.04 0.48
CA ARG A 281 42.45 -2.57 1.85
C ARG A 281 41.06 -2.86 2.41
N ASN A 282 40.93 -3.97 3.12
CA ASN A 282 39.70 -4.31 3.83
C ASN A 282 39.53 -3.44 5.08
N PHE A 283 38.35 -2.90 5.31
CA PHE A 283 38.00 -2.12 6.51
C PHE A 283 37.62 -3.04 7.69
N THR A 284 38.55 -3.92 8.07
CA THR A 284 38.42 -4.84 9.22
C THR A 284 38.91 -4.20 10.52
N GLU A 285 39.99 -3.41 10.44
CA GLU A 285 40.61 -2.71 11.56
C GLU A 285 40.25 -1.22 11.50
N LYS A 286 40.03 -0.60 12.67
CA LYS A 286 39.58 0.80 12.79
C LYS A 286 40.47 1.55 13.78
N PRO A 287 40.94 2.76 13.45
CA PRO A 287 40.76 3.45 12.18
C PRO A 287 41.66 2.88 11.07
N LEU A 288 41.25 3.06 9.80
CA LEU A 288 42.08 2.73 8.64
C LEU A 288 42.78 4.00 8.14
N VAL A 289 44.11 4.02 8.21
CA VAL A 289 44.93 5.21 7.90
C VAL A 289 45.63 5.05 6.56
N PHE A 290 45.40 5.98 5.63
CA PHE A 290 46.20 6.19 4.42
C PHE A 290 47.14 7.36 4.68
N ALA A 291 48.43 7.20 4.43
CA ALA A 291 49.48 8.18 4.74
C ALA A 291 50.33 8.47 3.49
N ASP A 292 51.25 9.45 3.59
CA ASP A 292 52.12 9.90 2.51
C ASP A 292 51.39 10.40 1.25
N LEU A 293 50.15 10.88 1.43
CA LEU A 293 49.34 11.49 0.39
C LEU A 293 49.81 12.93 0.09
N GLU A 294 49.46 13.47 -1.07
CA GLU A 294 49.80 14.85 -1.45
C GLU A 294 48.86 15.88 -0.80
N GLU A 295 49.16 17.17 -0.95
CA GLU A 295 48.18 18.21 -0.63
C GLU A 295 47.17 18.38 -1.78
N GLY A 296 45.95 18.83 -1.45
CA GLY A 296 44.89 19.03 -2.43
C GLY A 296 43.89 17.89 -2.52
N ALA A 297 43.30 17.72 -3.71
CA ALA A 297 42.08 16.94 -3.91
C ALA A 297 42.33 15.42 -4.01
N HIS A 298 41.53 14.65 -3.28
CA HIS A 298 41.54 13.19 -3.27
C HIS A 298 40.13 12.60 -3.31
N THR A 299 40.02 11.31 -3.60
CA THR A 299 38.76 10.55 -3.48
C THR A 299 38.92 9.30 -2.64
N ILE A 300 38.03 9.09 -1.66
CA ILE A 300 37.87 7.81 -0.98
C ILE A 300 36.95 6.94 -1.83
N ASN A 301 37.45 5.83 -2.34
CA ASN A 301 36.68 4.84 -3.06
C ASN A 301 36.33 3.70 -2.09
N VAL A 302 35.04 3.52 -1.79
CA VAL A 302 34.56 2.42 -0.93
C VAL A 302 33.71 1.46 -1.74
N THR A 303 34.13 0.20 -1.77
CA THR A 303 33.43 -0.91 -2.40
C THR A 303 32.77 -1.78 -1.32
N ASP A 304 31.50 -2.11 -1.48
CA ASP A 304 30.77 -3.00 -0.57
C ASP A 304 30.89 -4.49 -0.97
N ALA A 305 30.30 -5.39 -0.17
CA ALA A 305 30.33 -6.84 -0.40
C ALA A 305 29.63 -7.29 -1.70
N ASN A 306 28.78 -6.46 -2.30
CA ASN A 306 28.14 -6.71 -3.59
C ASN A 306 28.96 -6.15 -4.76
N GLY A 307 30.12 -5.53 -4.49
CA GLY A 307 30.93 -4.84 -5.51
C GLY A 307 30.45 -3.42 -5.83
N CYS A 308 29.56 -2.83 -5.03
CA CYS A 308 29.03 -1.50 -5.28
C CYS A 308 30.03 -0.44 -4.83
N ILE A 309 30.54 0.38 -5.76
CA ILE A 309 31.54 1.42 -5.48
C ILE A 309 30.85 2.76 -5.21
N THR A 310 31.22 3.41 -4.11
CA THR A 310 30.89 4.80 -3.77
C THR A 310 32.18 5.62 -3.74
N ILE A 311 32.19 6.76 -4.43
CA ILE A 311 33.35 7.67 -4.52
C ILE A 311 33.03 8.94 -3.74
N ILE A 312 33.87 9.29 -2.77
CA ILE A 312 33.68 10.44 -1.88
C ILE A 312 34.83 11.42 -2.08
N PRO A 313 34.60 12.60 -2.69
CA PRO A 313 35.63 13.61 -2.87
C PRO A 313 35.95 14.33 -1.57
N LEU A 314 37.22 14.66 -1.37
CA LEU A 314 37.72 15.46 -0.26
C LEU A 314 38.94 16.29 -0.70
N SER A 315 39.43 17.15 0.18
CA SER A 315 40.75 17.75 0.05
C SER A 315 41.54 17.54 1.33
N ILE A 316 42.79 17.14 1.20
CA ILE A 316 43.81 17.44 2.21
C ILE A 316 44.11 18.95 2.07
N GLY A 317 44.38 19.64 3.19
CA GLY A 317 44.70 21.07 3.16
C GLY A 317 46.00 21.36 2.41
N ASN A 318 46.22 22.63 2.07
CA ASN A 318 47.47 23.09 1.45
C ASN A 318 48.36 23.78 2.48
N CYS A 319 49.66 23.65 2.31
CA CYS A 319 50.64 24.28 3.17
C CYS A 319 50.86 25.76 2.83
N PRO A 320 51.04 26.64 3.84
CA PRO A 320 51.41 28.01 3.59
C PRO A 320 52.81 28.05 2.92
N PRO A 321 53.02 28.95 1.94
CA PRO A 321 54.27 28.97 1.18
C PRO A 321 55.49 29.19 2.08
N ARG A 322 56.61 28.55 1.73
CA ARG A 322 57.87 28.64 2.49
C ARG A 322 58.25 30.11 2.74
N GLY A 323 58.42 30.46 4.01
CA GLY A 323 58.72 31.82 4.45
C GLY A 323 57.49 32.69 4.81
N TYR A 324 56.26 32.18 4.75
CA TYR A 324 55.07 32.92 5.19
C TYR A 324 55.15 33.32 6.68
N LEU A 325 55.50 32.37 7.56
CA LEU A 325 55.72 32.64 8.99
C LEU A 325 56.93 33.57 9.22
N ALA A 326 58.04 33.36 8.50
CA ALA A 326 59.20 34.25 8.59
C ALA A 326 58.89 35.69 8.16
N ARG A 327 57.98 35.89 7.20
CA ARG A 327 57.48 37.23 6.83
C ARG A 327 56.53 37.83 7.87
N ILE A 328 55.78 37.01 8.61
CA ILE A 328 54.96 37.47 9.74
C ILE A 328 55.87 37.90 10.90
N GLU A 329 56.84 37.08 11.32
CA GLU A 329 57.78 37.42 12.39
C GLU A 329 58.67 38.62 12.02
N LEU A 330 59.19 38.66 10.78
CA LEU A 330 59.94 39.82 10.28
C LEU A 330 59.05 41.07 10.18
N GLY A 331 57.79 40.92 9.77
CA GLY A 331 56.81 42.01 9.73
C GLY A 331 56.48 42.56 11.12
N GLN A 332 56.27 41.68 12.10
CA GLN A 332 56.02 42.05 13.49
C GLN A 332 57.24 42.70 14.14
N THR A 333 58.44 42.18 13.93
CA THR A 333 59.69 42.79 14.45
C THR A 333 60.01 44.13 13.78
N ILE A 334 59.77 44.29 12.47
CA ILE A 334 59.87 45.59 11.78
C ILE A 334 58.84 46.58 12.33
N ALA A 335 57.59 46.15 12.57
CA ALA A 335 56.56 47.00 13.15
C ALA A 335 56.92 47.47 14.57
N LEU A 336 57.43 46.56 15.41
CA LEU A 336 57.93 46.89 16.76
C LEU A 336 59.12 47.87 16.70
N ALA A 337 60.10 47.60 15.83
CA ALA A 337 61.26 48.46 15.65
C ALA A 337 60.88 49.87 15.15
N LYS A 338 59.85 49.97 14.30
CA LYS A 338 59.31 51.26 13.84
C LYS A 338 58.64 52.03 14.98
N GLN A 339 57.79 51.37 15.78
CA GLN A 339 57.19 51.99 16.97
C GLN A 339 58.24 52.45 17.99
N MET A 340 59.29 51.65 18.24
CA MET A 340 60.41 52.04 19.11
C MET A 340 61.25 53.20 18.54
N SER A 341 61.37 53.31 17.21
CA SER A 341 62.04 54.43 16.54
C SER A 341 61.25 55.74 16.63
N GLU A 342 59.93 55.67 16.45
CA GLU A 342 59.01 56.81 16.58
C GLU A 342 58.94 57.28 18.04
N ALA A 343 58.85 56.34 19.01
CA ALA A 343 58.87 56.65 20.45
C ALA A 343 60.20 57.24 20.97
N LYS A 344 61.29 57.14 20.20
CA LYS A 344 62.61 57.72 20.54
C LYS A 344 62.88 59.08 19.86
N LYS A 345 61.91 59.57 19.09
CA LYS A 345 61.91 60.91 18.44
C LYS A 345 60.89 61.87 19.06
N ALA A 346 60.05 61.39 19.97
CA ALA A 346 59.20 62.18 20.85
C ALA A 346 59.94 62.49 22.17
#